data_AF-A0A1B6I6B7-F1
#
_entry.id   AF-A0A1B6I6B7-F1
#
_cell.length_a   1.000
_cell.length_b   1.000
_cell.length_c   1.000
_cell.angle_alpha   90.00
_cell.angle_beta   90.00
_cell.angle_gamma   90.00
#
_symmetry.space_group_name_H-M   'P 1'
#
loop_
_entity.id
_entity.type
_entity.pdbx_description
1 polymer ?
#
loop_
_entity_poly.entity_id
_entity_poly.type
_entity_poly.pdbx_seq_one_letter_code
_entity_poly.pdbx_strand_id
1 'polypeptide(L)'
;DHRLTMVGTLRKNKREIPNPFLETKHRPVNSSMFAFKDKCTMVSFVSNKKEHVVLVSTLHNDDTVDNNPNSPTVRKPEIVLFYNSSKGGVDTVDKYKES
;
A
#
# COMPACT_ATOMS: atom_id res chain seq x y z
N ASP A 1 19.13 15.14 -14.92
CA ASP A 1 17.70 14.84 -14.70
C ASP A 1 17.59 13.89 -13.51
N HIS A 2 17.42 14.42 -12.29
CA HIS A 2 17.27 13.57 -11.12
C HIS A 2 15.79 13.21 -10.98
N ARG A 3 15.34 12.10 -11.59
CA ARG A 3 14.02 11.52 -11.30
C ARG A 3 14.05 10.92 -9.89
N LEU A 4 13.91 11.77 -8.88
CA LEU A 4 13.81 11.35 -7.49
C LEU A 4 12.44 10.70 -7.28
N THR A 5 12.37 9.39 -7.50
CA THR A 5 11.17 8.59 -7.23
C THR A 5 11.23 8.13 -5.79
N MET A 6 10.24 8.52 -4.98
CA MET A 6 10.18 8.20 -3.56
C MET A 6 8.97 7.31 -3.30
N VAL A 7 9.19 6.24 -2.55
CA VAL A 7 8.12 5.42 -1.98
C VAL A 7 8.40 5.26 -0.50
N GLY A 8 7.40 5.55 0.35
CA GLY A 8 7.61 5.51 1.79
C GLY A 8 6.31 5.41 2.57
N THR A 9 6.41 4.90 3.80
CA THR A 9 5.29 4.86 4.73
C THR A 9 5.13 6.19 5.47
N LEU A 10 3.89 6.62 5.64
CA LEU A 10 3.55 7.74 6.49
C LEU A 10 3.14 7.23 7.87
N ARG A 11 3.69 7.83 8.93
CA ARG A 11 3.23 7.56 10.30
C ARG A 11 1.84 8.18 10.49
N LYS A 12 0.92 7.39 11.06
CA LYS A 12 -0.49 7.76 11.25
C LYS A 12 -0.72 9.01 12.10
N ASN A 13 0.27 9.43 12.88
CA ASN A 13 0.21 10.62 13.72
C ASN A 13 0.48 11.93 12.94
N LYS A 14 0.69 11.87 11.63
CA LYS A 14 0.89 13.06 10.79
C LYS A 14 -0.45 13.75 10.52
N ARG A 15 -0.57 15.01 10.92
CA ARG A 15 -1.76 15.87 10.71
C ARG A 15 -2.09 16.11 9.23
N GLU A 16 -1.16 15.83 8.34
CA GLU A 16 -1.31 15.98 6.88
C GLU A 16 -2.12 14.84 6.26
N ILE A 17 -2.37 13.75 7.00
CA ILE A 17 -3.15 12.60 6.51
C ILE A 17 -4.64 12.89 6.73
N PRO A 18 -5.47 12.87 5.68
CA PRO A 18 -6.92 13.06 5.83
C PRO A 18 -7.53 11.93 6.67
N ASN A 19 -8.51 12.26 7.52
CA ASN A 19 -9.21 11.28 8.38
C ASN A 19 -9.73 10.03 7.63
N PRO A 20 -10.25 10.11 6.39
CA PRO A 20 -10.66 8.93 5.63
C PRO A 20 -9.54 7.88 5.44
N PHE A 21 -8.27 8.30 5.43
CA PHE A 21 -7.12 7.40 5.29
C PHE A 21 -6.74 6.72 6.61
N LEU A 22 -7.21 7.24 7.75
CA LEU A 22 -6.98 6.72 9.10
C LEU A 22 -8.18 5.91 9.62
N GLU A 23 -9.40 6.30 9.26
CA GLU A 23 -10.64 5.65 9.66
C GLU A 23 -10.86 4.34 8.88
N THR A 24 -10.43 3.24 9.49
CA THR A 24 -10.45 1.90 8.87
C THR A 24 -11.43 0.93 9.52
N LYS A 25 -12.13 1.36 10.58
CA LYS A 25 -13.05 0.52 11.37
C LYS A 25 -14.17 -0.13 10.56
N HIS A 26 -14.65 0.57 9.53
CA HIS A 26 -15.73 0.11 8.65
C HIS A 26 -15.23 -0.40 7.28
N ARG A 27 -13.92 -0.42 7.07
CA ARG A 27 -13.33 -0.84 5.79
C ARG A 27 -13.08 -2.34 5.78
N PRO A 28 -13.39 -3.04 4.67
CA PRO A 28 -13.10 -4.46 4.56
C PRO A 28 -11.60 -4.74 4.57
N VAL A 29 -11.20 -5.93 5.04
CA VAL A 29 -9.82 -6.41 4.97
C VAL A 29 -9.42 -6.57 3.50
N ASN A 30 -8.15 -6.27 3.19
CA ASN A 30 -7.61 -6.20 1.84
C ASN A 30 -8.33 -5.17 0.95
N SER A 31 -8.77 -4.05 1.54
CA SER A 31 -9.24 -2.89 0.80
C SER A 31 -8.19 -1.79 0.76
N SER A 32 -8.13 -1.10 -0.36
CA SER A 32 -7.29 0.05 -0.61
C SER A 32 -8.13 1.31 -0.83
N MET A 33 -7.55 2.46 -0.52
CA MET A 33 -8.12 3.76 -0.82
C MET A 33 -6.99 4.66 -1.29
N PHE A 34 -7.20 5.33 -2.43
CA PHE A 34 -6.17 6.10 -3.11
C PHE A 34 -6.53 7.59 -3.10
N ALA A 35 -5.52 8.44 -2.97
CA ALA A 35 -5.60 9.85 -3.27
C ALA A 35 -4.49 10.21 -4.24
N PHE A 36 -4.86 10.93 -5.29
CA PHE A 36 -3.96 11.41 -6.32
C PHE A 36 -3.80 12.91 -6.15
N LYS A 37 -2.55 13.37 -6.07
CA LYS A 37 -2.24 14.80 -6.04
C LYS A 37 -0.97 15.06 -6.84
N ASP A 38 -1.08 15.88 -7.88
CA ASP A 38 0.01 16.22 -8.79
C ASP A 38 0.72 14.97 -9.35
N LYS A 39 1.94 14.67 -8.88
CA LYS A 39 2.78 13.51 -9.25
C LYS A 39 2.98 12.55 -8.08
N CYS A 40 2.02 12.52 -7.17
CA CYS A 40 2.09 11.76 -5.93
C CYS A 40 0.78 11.01 -5.69
N THR A 41 0.90 9.72 -5.44
CA THR A 41 -0.21 8.85 -5.05
C THR A 41 -0.04 8.44 -3.61
N MET A 42 -1.07 8.68 -2.80
CA MET A 42 -1.18 8.17 -1.45
C MET A 42 -2.14 6.99 -1.43
N VAL A 43 -1.75 5.90 -0.78
CA VAL A 43 -2.60 4.72 -0.60
C VAL A 43 -2.73 4.38 0.88
N SER A 44 -3.97 4.16 1.33
CA SER A 44 -4.28 3.55 2.63
C SER A 44 -4.77 2.13 2.39
N PHE A 45 -3.98 1.15 2.80
CA PHE A 45 -4.26 -0.27 2.65
C PHE A 45 -4.55 -0.93 4.00
N VAL A 46 -5.68 -1.65 4.10
CA VAL A 46 -6.08 -2.39 5.29
C VAL A 46 -5.58 -3.83 5.18
N SER A 47 -4.43 -4.13 5.81
CA SER A 47 -3.83 -5.47 5.79
C SER A 47 -4.63 -6.47 6.62
N ASN A 48 -5.20 -6.03 7.74
CA ASN A 48 -6.09 -6.83 8.59
C ASN A 48 -7.01 -5.92 9.42
N LYS A 49 -7.90 -6.48 10.26
CA LYS A 49 -8.88 -5.70 11.04
C LYS A 49 -8.25 -4.72 12.06
N LYS A 50 -7.00 -4.94 12.46
CA LYS A 50 -6.30 -4.15 13.49
C LYS A 50 -5.19 -3.27 12.90
N GLU A 51 -4.76 -3.56 11.68
CA GLU A 51 -3.62 -2.92 11.05
C GLU A 51 -3.98 -2.39 9.67
N HIS A 52 -3.52 -1.17 9.42
CA HIS A 52 -3.55 -0.54 8.13
C HIS A 52 -2.25 0.23 7.94
N VAL A 53 -1.84 0.38 6.69
CA VAL A 53 -0.61 1.08 6.30
C VAL A 53 -0.99 2.23 5.37
N VAL A 54 -0.37 3.38 5.58
CA VAL A 54 -0.47 4.52 4.67
C VAL A 54 0.88 4.69 3.98
N LEU A 55 0.88 4.68 2.66
CA LEU A 55 2.05 4.85 1.81
C LEU A 55 1.86 6.04 0.89
N VAL A 56 2.96 6.68 0.54
CA VAL A 56 3.03 7.68 -0.51
C VAL A 56 4.07 7.22 -1.54
N SER A 57 3.73 7.38 -2.81
CA SER A 57 4.61 7.12 -3.94
C SER A 57 4.58 8.27 -4.93
N THR A 58 5.75 8.74 -5.39
CA THR A 58 5.87 9.63 -6.55
C THR A 58 6.24 8.89 -7.84
N LEU A 59 6.34 7.55 -7.76
CA LEU A 59 6.63 6.67 -8.89
C LEU A 59 5.35 6.20 -9.58
N HIS A 60 4.33 5.87 -8.79
CA HIS A 60 3.06 5.35 -9.27
C HIS A 60 2.04 6.49 -9.30
N ASN A 61 1.31 6.62 -10.41
CA ASN A 61 0.27 7.62 -10.61
C ASN A 61 -1.10 6.98 -10.87
N ASP A 62 -1.28 5.76 -10.38
CA ASP A 62 -2.44 4.90 -10.63
C ASP A 62 -2.86 4.14 -9.35
N ASP A 63 -4.06 3.56 -9.40
CA ASP A 63 -4.67 2.71 -8.38
C ASP A 63 -4.55 1.22 -8.71
N THR A 64 -3.49 0.81 -9.41
CA THR A 64 -3.36 -0.60 -9.81
C THR A 64 -3.32 -1.51 -8.60
N VAL A 65 -4.19 -2.52 -8.64
CA VAL A 65 -4.34 -3.56 -7.63
C VAL A 65 -4.23 -4.91 -8.31
N ASP A 66 -3.58 -5.86 -7.65
CA ASP A 66 -3.51 -7.23 -8.13
C ASP A 66 -4.90 -7.88 -8.11
N ASN A 67 -5.46 -8.11 -9.30
CA ASN A 67 -6.77 -8.72 -9.48
C ASN A 67 -6.69 -10.20 -9.84
N ASN A 68 -5.50 -10.81 -9.85
CA ASN A 68 -5.36 -12.22 -10.17
C ASN A 68 -5.84 -13.07 -8.98
N PRO A 69 -6.94 -13.84 -9.13
CA PRO A 69 -7.49 -14.65 -8.03
C PRO A 69 -6.54 -15.75 -7.55
N ASN A 70 -5.57 -16.15 -8.39
CA ASN A 70 -4.58 -17.16 -8.09
C ASN A 70 -3.27 -16.58 -7.52
N SER A 71 -3.19 -15.26 -7.37
CA SER A 71 -1.99 -14.60 -6.88
C SER A 71 -1.96 -14.53 -5.34
N PRO A 72 -0.80 -14.78 -4.70
CA PRO A 72 -0.64 -14.60 -3.25
C PRO A 72 -0.77 -13.13 -2.81
N THR A 73 -0.76 -12.20 -3.76
CA THR A 73 -0.88 -10.76 -3.54
C THR A 73 -2.22 -10.18 -3.97
N VAL A 74 -3.21 -11.04 -4.26
CA VAL A 74 -4.55 -10.63 -4.66
C VAL A 74 -5.11 -9.53 -3.74
N ARG A 75 -5.70 -8.50 -4.36
CA ARG A 75 -6.22 -7.26 -3.73
C ARG A 75 -5.18 -6.35 -3.08
N LYS A 76 -3.88 -6.61 -3.24
CA LYS A 76 -2.84 -5.67 -2.79
C LYS A 76 -2.55 -4.63 -3.88
N PRO A 77 -2.46 -3.34 -3.54
CA PRO A 77 -1.99 -2.30 -4.44
C PRO A 77 -0.54 -2.54 -4.89
N GLU A 78 -0.22 -2.26 -6.15
CA GLU A 78 1.15 -2.37 -6.66
C GLU A 78 2.14 -1.50 -5.87
N ILE A 79 1.72 -0.32 -5.41
CA ILE A 79 2.53 0.56 -4.55
C ILE A 79 2.98 -0.15 -3.27
N VAL A 80 2.12 -0.99 -2.67
CA VAL A 80 2.45 -1.76 -1.46
C VAL A 80 3.45 -2.86 -1.81
N LEU A 81 3.26 -3.54 -2.95
CA LEU A 81 4.17 -4.58 -3.44
C LEU A 81 5.56 -4.02 -3.73
N PHE A 82 5.60 -2.91 -4.46
CA PHE A 82 6.83 -2.20 -4.78
C PHE A 82 7.56 -1.71 -3.53
N TYR A 83 6.84 -1.11 -2.58
CA TYR A 83 7.42 -0.68 -1.32
C TYR A 83 8.07 -1.87 -0.58
N ASN A 84 7.36 -3.00 -0.46
CA ASN A 84 7.88 -4.19 0.18
C ASN A 84 9.14 -4.71 -0.54
N SER A 85 9.15 -4.77 -1.88
CA SER A 85 10.33 -5.18 -2.64
C SER A 85 11.52 -4.22 -2.51
N SER A 86 11.25 -2.92 -2.34
CA SER A 86 12.30 -1.89 -2.24
C SER A 86 12.88 -1.72 -0.83
N LYS A 87 12.08 -1.99 0.21
CA LYS A 87 12.51 -1.87 1.62
C LYS A 87 13.08 -3.16 2.19
N GLY A 88 12.74 -4.29 1.61
CA GLY A 88 13.27 -5.60 1.97
C GLY A 88 13.71 -6.30 0.70
N GLY A 89 15.01 -6.50 0.53
CA GLY A 89 15.52 -7.52 -0.40
C GLY A 89 15.14 -8.95 -0.01
N VAL A 90 14.16 -9.15 0.90
CA VAL A 90 13.68 -10.43 1.41
C VAL A 90 12.25 -10.20 1.94
N ASP A 91 11.41 -11.25 1.83
CA ASP A 91 10.08 -11.43 2.45
C ASP A 91 8.83 -11.24 1.57
N THR A 92 8.70 -12.09 0.54
CA THR A 92 7.38 -12.58 0.08
C THR A 92 7.44 -14.07 -0.27
N VAL A 93 8.17 -14.83 0.56
CA VAL A 93 8.11 -16.30 0.56
C VAL A 93 7.84 -16.82 1.98
N ASP A 94 6.97 -16.15 2.74
CA ASP A 94 6.40 -16.78 3.94
C ASP A 94 4.90 -16.98 3.75
N LYS A 95 4.58 -18.05 3.02
CA LYS A 95 3.40 -18.88 3.30
C LYS A 95 3.48 -20.25 2.63
N TYR A 96 4.63 -20.92 2.77
CA TYR A 96 4.60 -22.38 2.86
C TYR A 96 4.16 -22.74 4.28
N LYS A 97 2.84 -22.81 4.49
CA LYS A 97 2.33 -23.93 5.29
C LYS A 97 1.74 -24.90 4.29
N GLU A 98 2.62 -25.77 3.86
CA GLU A 98 2.33 -27.03 3.18
C GLU A 98 1.22 -27.78 3.94
N SER A 99 0.27 -28.28 3.16
CA SER A 99 -0.55 -29.50 3.33
C SER A 99 -1.05 -29.89 4.72
#